data_AF-A0A4R4CC88-F1
#
_entry.id   AF-A0A4R4CC88-F1
#
_cell.length_a   1.000
_cell.length_b   1.000
_cell.length_c   1.000
_cell.angle_alpha   90.00
_cell.angle_beta   90.00
_cell.angle_gamma   90.00
#
_symmetry.space_group_name_H-M   'P 1'
#
loop_
_entity.id
_entity.type
_entity.pdbx_description
1 polymer ?
#
loop_
_entity_poly.entity_id
_entity_poly.type
_entity_poly.pdbx_seq_one_letter_code
_entity_poly.pdbx_strand_id
1 'polypeptide(L)'
;MLNEHFDFALFMSHHLEGVARRSGVEIAVGTLPLALDIEGLLSRPYRASSNGKIKFCSIAAFHARKGVEALVEGFIRAFGDRQDVELTIHSNLAIGSSFERVKNLVDSRKATNIVISCAPLTEQEKNALIEDCDVFVNCSRGEGYSIGPREALALGKVLAITAVGGHNDLISTPGVFAIPATVAMPARYPEIDNLVVGRQFAADIDDIGTALTDAFEYVSSGISATTVHVRRQLAAEFSFTNLELNYGELIDTKLRSFRPRQCGSRFTRLPAELPATVERLLGHRSASLPSIDRTVVQSHDGGFFSVFNAFMSHLVWDQRDKRCHMVLPDWNVDRMIKRLGTAQFMSFCYGRPSEGNVWSKLFEPLYGLSDADMDDESFLYAKGRPPVAVFNHEREPQLTYVHAYKLYKSGQFSRIRSQYNKAFKDHVHLRAPFQRELDEFRANFAGKFMIAAHVKHPSHVIEQPGGKIAHIQSYIDGIRHQLDARGFEEDSPGWAVFLATDQDRVINVFKGEFGDKVFCYEDVRRTTEAEDARYDQLGAEERRAEGFQVQHLVAANPDNWNIRMAWEVIRDAMTMAHCNVLLHIVSNVSTAVSYMNPDIELVFCSAEEAEAARH
;
A
#
# COMPACT_ATOMS: atom_id res chain seq x y z
N MET A 1 16.82 36.92 0.90
CA MET A 1 15.51 36.29 1.15
C MET A 1 15.61 34.77 1.33
N LEU A 2 15.74 33.93 0.30
CA LEU A 2 15.77 32.47 0.48
C LEU A 2 16.90 32.02 1.43
N ASN A 3 18.13 32.44 1.16
CA ASN A 3 19.30 32.06 1.98
C ASN A 3 19.24 32.60 3.42
N GLU A 4 18.45 33.64 3.69
CA GLU A 4 18.45 34.35 4.97
C GLU A 4 17.31 33.92 5.89
N HIS A 5 16.25 33.33 5.34
CA HIS A 5 14.99 33.13 6.06
C HIS A 5 14.43 31.70 6.01
N PHE A 6 15.03 30.80 5.22
CA PHE A 6 14.52 29.43 5.05
C PHE A 6 15.62 28.41 5.28
N ASP A 7 15.28 27.28 5.92
CA ASP A 7 16.19 26.15 6.06
C ASP A 7 16.42 25.42 4.71
N PHE A 8 15.36 25.36 3.88
CA PHE A 8 15.34 24.64 2.60
C PHE A 8 14.52 25.39 1.55
N ALA A 9 14.86 25.17 0.27
CA ALA A 9 14.02 25.58 -0.86
C ALA A 9 13.64 24.38 -1.74
N LEU A 10 12.34 24.09 -1.82
CA LEU A 10 11.80 23.02 -2.66
C LEU A 10 11.20 23.62 -3.94
N PHE A 11 11.55 23.03 -5.07
CA PHE A 11 11.11 23.47 -6.39
C PHE A 11 10.23 22.42 -7.06
N MET A 12 9.38 22.85 -7.99
CA MET A 12 8.40 21.96 -8.63
C MET A 12 9.00 21.01 -9.67
N SER A 13 10.24 21.24 -10.11
CA SER A 13 10.95 20.37 -11.07
C SER A 13 12.45 20.44 -10.83
N HIS A 14 13.15 19.36 -11.19
CA HIS A 14 14.60 19.25 -11.01
C HIS A 14 15.38 20.32 -11.81
N HIS A 15 14.84 20.75 -12.95
CA HIS A 15 15.41 21.85 -13.73
C HIS A 15 15.57 23.13 -12.89
N LEU A 16 14.58 23.43 -12.05
CA LEU A 16 14.56 24.65 -11.25
C LEU A 16 15.60 24.63 -10.12
N GLU A 17 16.00 23.46 -9.60
CA GLU A 17 17.12 23.37 -8.64
C GLU A 17 18.40 23.95 -9.24
N GLY A 18 18.70 23.58 -10.50
CA GLY A 18 19.88 24.08 -11.21
C GLY A 18 19.79 25.57 -11.50
N VAL A 19 18.60 26.09 -11.80
CA VAL A 19 18.36 27.53 -11.96
C VAL A 19 18.59 28.26 -10.64
N ALA A 20 18.01 27.78 -9.55
CA ALA A 20 18.13 28.37 -8.22
C ALA A 20 19.59 28.49 -7.76
N ARG A 21 20.37 27.42 -7.89
CA ARG A 21 21.80 27.44 -7.53
C ARG A 21 22.58 28.47 -8.36
N ARG A 22 22.35 28.54 -9.68
CA ARG A 22 23.00 29.56 -10.54
C ARG A 22 22.55 30.98 -10.23
N SER A 23 21.38 31.14 -9.62
CA SER A 23 20.86 32.42 -9.13
C SER A 23 21.34 32.77 -7.71
N GLY A 24 22.25 31.99 -7.13
CA GLY A 24 22.86 32.29 -5.83
C GLY A 24 22.13 31.70 -4.63
N VAL A 25 21.26 30.69 -4.81
CA VAL A 25 20.70 29.94 -3.67
C VAL A 25 21.77 29.00 -3.11
N GLU A 26 22.11 29.20 -1.83
CA GLU A 26 23.18 28.50 -1.11
C GLU A 26 22.64 27.48 -0.10
N ILE A 27 21.41 27.67 0.38
CA ILE A 27 20.73 26.69 1.24
C ILE A 27 20.44 25.39 0.48
N ALA A 28 20.17 24.34 1.24
CA ALA A 28 19.85 23.04 0.65
C ALA A 28 18.56 23.12 -0.18
N VAL A 29 18.63 22.63 -1.42
CA VAL A 29 17.54 22.64 -2.40
C VAL A 29 17.09 21.23 -2.73
N GLY A 30 15.81 21.07 -3.05
CA GLY A 30 15.24 19.82 -3.52
C GLY A 30 14.09 20.03 -4.49
N THR A 31 13.53 18.92 -4.98
CA THR A 31 12.34 18.91 -5.84
C THR A 31 11.16 18.31 -5.08
N LEU A 32 10.04 19.02 -5.07
CA LEU A 32 8.74 18.52 -4.66
C LEU A 32 7.72 18.94 -5.73
N PRO A 33 7.25 18.02 -6.58
CA PRO A 33 6.29 18.33 -7.62
C PRO A 33 5.01 18.95 -7.04
N LEU A 34 4.41 19.88 -7.77
CA LEU A 34 3.12 20.46 -7.39
C LEU A 34 2.01 19.41 -7.55
N ALA A 35 1.30 19.12 -6.47
CA ALA A 35 0.12 18.28 -6.50
C ALA A 35 -1.01 18.93 -7.30
N LEU A 36 -1.59 18.15 -8.21
CA LEU A 36 -2.67 18.55 -9.11
C LEU A 36 -3.96 17.79 -8.77
N ASP A 37 -5.09 18.49 -8.85
CA ASP A 37 -6.42 17.89 -8.74
C ASP A 37 -6.82 17.26 -10.09
N ILE A 38 -6.28 16.05 -10.35
CA ILE A 38 -6.44 15.34 -11.63
C ILE A 38 -7.00 13.94 -11.47
N GLU A 39 -7.33 13.51 -10.24
CA GLU A 39 -8.02 12.26 -9.94
C GLU A 39 -9.34 12.15 -10.72
N GLY A 40 -10.08 13.26 -10.83
CA GLY A 40 -11.31 13.34 -11.63
C GLY A 40 -11.08 13.13 -13.13
N LEU A 41 -9.88 13.42 -13.66
CA LEU A 41 -9.50 13.16 -15.06
C LEU A 41 -9.01 11.72 -15.24
N LEU A 42 -8.23 11.22 -14.27
CA LEU A 42 -7.72 9.85 -14.23
C LEU A 42 -8.81 8.79 -14.06
N SER A 43 -10.00 9.16 -13.59
CA SER A 43 -11.15 8.26 -13.50
C SER A 43 -11.97 8.19 -14.79
N ARG A 44 -11.81 9.15 -15.71
CA ARG A 44 -12.55 9.15 -16.98
C ARG A 44 -12.04 8.07 -17.93
N PRO A 45 -12.92 7.41 -18.70
CA PRO A 45 -12.51 6.49 -19.74
C PRO A 45 -11.75 7.23 -20.84
N TYR A 46 -10.71 6.60 -21.38
CA TYR A 46 -10.02 7.14 -22.55
C TYR A 46 -10.93 7.14 -23.77
N ARG A 47 -10.99 8.26 -24.49
CA ARG A 47 -11.69 8.41 -25.77
C ARG A 47 -10.67 8.47 -26.89
N ALA A 48 -10.64 7.43 -27.72
CA ALA A 48 -9.90 7.44 -28.97
C ALA A 48 -10.61 8.32 -30.01
N SER A 49 -9.86 8.83 -30.99
CA SER A 49 -10.43 9.58 -32.11
C SER A 49 -11.51 8.74 -32.82
N SER A 50 -12.74 9.23 -32.88
CA SER A 50 -13.87 8.48 -33.44
C SER A 50 -14.31 8.93 -34.83
N ASN A 51 -13.72 9.98 -35.41
CA ASN A 51 -14.33 10.72 -36.52
C ASN A 51 -13.42 11.01 -37.73
N GLY A 52 -12.29 10.30 -37.89
CA GLY A 52 -11.40 10.47 -39.06
C GLY A 52 -10.69 11.83 -39.18
N LYS A 53 -10.97 12.77 -38.27
CA LYS A 53 -10.29 14.06 -38.13
C LYS A 53 -9.44 14.06 -36.86
N ILE A 54 -8.15 14.31 -36.97
CA ILE A 54 -7.23 14.40 -35.84
C ILE A 54 -7.24 15.82 -35.27
N LYS A 55 -7.56 15.94 -33.98
CA LYS A 55 -7.71 17.24 -33.32
C LYS A 55 -6.50 17.59 -32.47
N PHE A 56 -5.87 18.72 -32.76
CA PHE A 56 -4.85 19.35 -31.93
C PHE A 56 -5.49 20.41 -31.04
N CYS A 57 -5.03 20.52 -29.80
CA CYS A 57 -5.48 21.56 -28.88
C CYS A 57 -4.31 22.21 -28.15
N SER A 58 -4.32 23.53 -28.01
CA SER A 58 -3.42 24.28 -27.14
C SER A 58 -4.21 25.20 -26.21
N ILE A 59 -4.05 25.02 -24.91
CA ILE A 59 -4.59 25.92 -23.88
C ILE A 59 -3.43 26.69 -23.26
N ALA A 60 -3.22 27.93 -23.70
CA ALA A 60 -2.09 28.74 -23.28
C ALA A 60 -2.40 30.24 -23.42
N ALA A 61 -1.93 31.04 -22.44
CA ALA A 61 -2.01 32.49 -22.50
C ALA A 61 -1.52 33.05 -23.85
N PHE A 62 -2.24 34.00 -24.45
CA PHE A 62 -1.74 34.77 -25.59
C PHE A 62 -0.67 35.74 -25.08
N HIS A 63 0.53 35.22 -24.92
CA HIS A 63 1.71 35.90 -24.39
C HIS A 63 2.94 35.41 -25.16
N ALA A 64 3.93 36.28 -25.39
CA ALA A 64 5.11 35.96 -26.22
C ALA A 64 5.89 34.72 -25.74
N ARG A 65 5.95 34.50 -24.42
CA ARG A 65 6.57 33.30 -23.82
C ARG A 65 5.87 32.00 -24.24
N LYS A 66 4.57 32.00 -24.55
CA LYS A 66 3.80 30.79 -24.87
C LYS A 66 3.97 30.30 -26.30
N GLY A 67 4.59 31.09 -27.18
CA GLY A 67 4.96 30.67 -28.52
C GLY A 67 3.77 30.35 -29.46
N VAL A 68 2.59 30.91 -29.19
CA VAL A 68 1.36 30.60 -29.95
C VAL A 68 1.46 30.98 -31.44
N GLU A 69 2.13 32.10 -31.74
CA GLU A 69 2.39 32.52 -33.14
C GLU A 69 3.21 31.47 -33.89
N ALA A 70 4.28 30.95 -33.27
CA ALA A 70 5.11 29.90 -33.84
C ALA A 70 4.36 28.57 -34.01
N LEU A 71 3.45 28.24 -33.07
CA LEU A 71 2.57 27.09 -33.21
C LEU A 71 1.67 27.20 -34.45
N VAL A 72 1.04 28.35 -34.67
CA VAL A 72 0.19 28.56 -35.85
C VAL A 72 1.00 28.43 -37.14
N GLU A 73 2.18 29.04 -37.21
CA GLU A 73 3.06 28.93 -38.39
C GLU A 73 3.49 27.48 -38.64
N GLY A 74 3.92 26.76 -37.60
CA GLY A 74 4.32 25.36 -37.69
C GLY A 74 3.17 24.44 -38.10
N PHE A 75 1.96 24.69 -37.60
CA PHE A 75 0.76 23.93 -37.99
C PHE A 75 0.40 24.16 -39.46
N ILE A 76 0.39 25.42 -39.92
CA ILE A 76 0.14 25.75 -41.34
C ILE A 76 1.22 25.13 -42.22
N ARG A 77 2.48 25.14 -41.78
CA ARG A 77 3.61 24.52 -42.48
C ARG A 77 3.45 23.02 -42.64
N ALA A 78 3.00 22.33 -41.59
CA ALA A 78 2.83 20.88 -41.58
C ALA A 78 1.57 20.41 -42.34
N PHE A 79 0.45 21.12 -42.21
CA PHE A 79 -0.84 20.62 -42.65
C PHE A 79 -1.58 21.48 -43.67
N GLY A 80 -1.16 22.73 -43.90
CA GLY A 80 -1.86 23.64 -44.81
C GLY A 80 -3.36 23.74 -44.49
N ASP A 81 -4.20 23.51 -45.50
CA ASP A 81 -5.67 23.54 -45.44
C ASP A 81 -6.32 22.15 -45.38
N ARG A 82 -5.56 21.12 -44.97
CA ARG A 82 -6.07 19.76 -44.77
C ARG A 82 -7.29 19.73 -43.86
N GLN A 83 -8.32 19.00 -44.29
CA GLN A 83 -9.62 18.90 -43.61
C GLN A 83 -9.71 17.73 -42.62
N ASP A 84 -8.75 16.80 -42.66
CA ASP A 84 -8.61 15.68 -41.74
C ASP A 84 -7.82 16.05 -40.46
N VAL A 85 -7.48 17.34 -40.29
CA VAL A 85 -6.86 17.87 -39.07
C VAL A 85 -7.51 19.19 -38.64
N GLU A 86 -7.45 19.48 -37.34
CA GLU A 86 -7.85 20.78 -36.77
C GLU A 86 -6.89 21.21 -35.66
N LEU A 87 -6.63 22.50 -35.53
CA LEU A 87 -5.98 23.08 -34.37
C LEU A 87 -6.92 24.03 -33.64
N THR A 88 -7.26 23.70 -32.39
CA THR A 88 -7.94 24.62 -31.49
C THR A 88 -6.95 25.29 -30.55
N ILE A 89 -6.96 26.62 -30.50
CA ILE A 89 -6.15 27.43 -29.56
C ILE A 89 -7.11 28.21 -28.68
N HIS A 90 -6.97 28.03 -27.37
CA HIS A 90 -7.81 28.69 -26.39
C HIS A 90 -6.99 29.33 -25.27
N SER A 91 -7.49 30.45 -24.76
CA SER A 91 -6.99 31.10 -23.55
C SER A 91 -8.09 31.90 -22.88
N ASN A 92 -7.99 32.12 -21.57
CA ASN A 92 -8.75 33.17 -20.88
C ASN A 92 -7.96 34.48 -20.70
N LEU A 93 -6.69 34.49 -21.13
CA LEU A 93 -5.73 35.57 -20.89
C LEU A 93 -5.02 35.97 -22.20
N ALA A 94 -5.02 37.27 -22.48
CA ALA A 94 -4.24 37.87 -23.54
C ALA A 94 -3.41 39.04 -22.98
N ILE A 95 -2.12 39.07 -23.31
CA ILE A 95 -1.17 40.08 -22.85
C ILE A 95 -0.54 40.75 -24.06
N GLY A 96 -0.61 42.08 -24.10
CA GLY A 96 -0.20 42.88 -25.25
C GLY A 96 -0.98 42.51 -26.51
N SER A 97 -0.36 42.66 -27.68
CA SER A 97 -1.00 42.39 -28.99
C SER A 97 -0.90 40.94 -29.46
N SER A 98 -0.58 39.98 -28.59
CA SER A 98 -0.35 38.58 -29.01
C SER A 98 -1.60 37.93 -29.62
N PHE A 99 -2.77 38.12 -29.02
CA PHE A 99 -4.02 37.57 -29.56
C PHE A 99 -4.32 38.08 -30.97
N GLU A 100 -4.23 39.41 -31.17
CA GLU A 100 -4.45 40.04 -32.47
C GLU A 100 -3.44 39.58 -33.53
N ARG A 101 -2.16 39.40 -33.16
CA ARG A 101 -1.15 38.88 -34.09
C ARG A 101 -1.48 37.46 -34.55
N VAL A 102 -1.88 36.58 -33.64
CA VAL A 102 -2.27 35.20 -33.97
C VAL A 102 -3.51 35.20 -34.87
N LYS A 103 -4.52 36.01 -34.55
CA LYS A 103 -5.74 36.15 -35.35
C LYS A 103 -5.43 36.65 -36.78
N ASN A 104 -4.67 37.74 -36.90
CA ASN A 104 -4.26 38.28 -38.19
C ASN A 104 -3.42 37.27 -39.01
N LEU A 105 -2.59 36.47 -38.35
CA LEU A 105 -1.83 35.41 -39.00
C LEU A 105 -2.76 34.35 -39.60
N VAL A 106 -3.75 33.86 -38.85
CA VAL A 106 -4.74 32.90 -39.36
C VAL A 106 -5.56 33.49 -40.52
N ASP A 107 -6.05 34.73 -40.37
CA ASP A 107 -6.86 35.41 -41.40
C ASP A 107 -6.06 35.64 -42.68
N SER A 108 -4.82 36.13 -42.58
CA SER A 108 -3.95 36.41 -43.73
C SER A 108 -3.56 35.15 -44.51
N ARG A 109 -3.45 34.01 -43.82
CA ARG A 109 -3.17 32.71 -44.42
C ARG A 109 -4.42 31.96 -44.88
N LYS A 110 -5.62 32.48 -44.59
CA LYS A 110 -6.91 31.85 -44.89
C LYS A 110 -7.01 30.42 -44.35
N ALA A 111 -6.43 30.16 -43.17
CA ALA A 111 -6.40 28.81 -42.59
C ALA A 111 -7.77 28.44 -42.02
N THR A 112 -8.47 27.50 -42.66
CA THR A 112 -9.85 27.10 -42.29
C THR A 112 -9.92 26.02 -41.23
N ASN A 113 -8.79 25.40 -40.91
CA ASN A 113 -8.64 24.29 -39.95
C ASN A 113 -8.03 24.76 -38.62
N ILE A 114 -8.00 26.07 -38.34
CA ILE A 114 -7.53 26.64 -37.08
C ILE A 114 -8.66 27.42 -36.42
N VAL A 115 -8.99 27.07 -35.17
CA VAL A 115 -10.01 27.73 -34.36
C VAL A 115 -9.31 28.43 -33.20
N ILE A 116 -9.54 29.74 -33.04
CA ILE A 116 -8.94 30.54 -31.97
C ILE A 116 -10.04 31.16 -31.12
N SER A 117 -9.91 31.06 -29.80
CA SER A 117 -10.81 31.72 -28.86
C SER A 117 -10.07 32.33 -27.66
N CYS A 118 -10.58 33.45 -27.15
CA CYS A 118 -10.09 34.10 -25.94
C CYS A 118 -11.28 34.42 -25.01
N ALA A 119 -11.60 33.52 -24.08
CA ALA A 119 -12.76 33.65 -23.19
C ALA A 119 -12.53 32.86 -21.89
N PRO A 120 -13.17 33.23 -20.77
CA PRO A 120 -13.17 32.37 -19.59
C PRO A 120 -13.91 31.05 -19.90
N LEU A 121 -13.36 29.94 -19.42
CA LEU A 121 -14.02 28.64 -19.39
C LEU A 121 -14.14 28.18 -17.93
N THR A 122 -15.22 27.47 -17.63
CA THR A 122 -15.30 26.65 -16.42
C THR A 122 -14.30 25.49 -16.51
N GLU A 123 -13.94 24.91 -15.36
CA GLU A 123 -13.09 23.72 -15.32
C GLU A 123 -13.68 22.55 -16.13
N GLN A 124 -15.01 22.40 -16.14
CA GLN A 124 -15.68 21.37 -16.93
C GLN A 124 -15.51 21.60 -18.44
N GLU A 125 -15.66 22.84 -18.91
CA GLU A 125 -15.48 23.19 -20.32
C GLU A 125 -14.01 23.06 -20.75
N LYS A 126 -13.06 23.51 -19.93
CA LYS A 126 -11.62 23.30 -20.16
C LYS A 126 -11.30 21.81 -20.29
N ASN A 127 -11.80 21.00 -19.36
CA ASN A 127 -11.57 19.56 -19.37
C ASN A 127 -12.23 18.89 -20.57
N ALA A 128 -13.42 19.33 -20.99
CA ALA A 128 -14.09 18.84 -22.20
C ALA A 128 -13.28 19.20 -23.46
N LEU A 129 -12.68 20.39 -23.53
CA LEU A 129 -11.82 20.80 -24.63
C LEU A 129 -10.56 19.93 -24.73
N ILE A 130 -9.89 19.63 -23.60
CA ILE A 130 -8.76 18.70 -23.58
C ILE A 130 -9.22 17.27 -23.92
N GLU A 131 -10.38 16.84 -23.43
CA GLU A 131 -10.91 15.50 -23.67
C GLU A 131 -11.33 15.28 -25.14
N ASP A 132 -11.75 16.33 -25.85
CA ASP A 132 -12.13 16.26 -27.27
C ASP A 132 -10.94 16.23 -28.24
N CYS A 133 -9.74 16.66 -27.81
CA CYS A 133 -8.55 16.62 -28.66
C CYS A 133 -7.84 15.25 -28.65
N ASP A 134 -7.05 14.98 -29.68
CA ASP A 134 -6.19 13.82 -29.79
C ASP A 134 -4.74 14.12 -29.34
N VAL A 135 -4.27 15.32 -29.70
CA VAL A 135 -2.92 15.82 -29.40
C VAL A 135 -3.01 17.16 -28.67
N PHE A 136 -2.43 17.24 -27.47
CA PHE A 136 -2.26 18.50 -26.75
C PHE A 136 -0.90 19.13 -27.05
N VAL A 137 -0.88 20.41 -27.41
CA VAL A 137 0.31 21.10 -27.91
C VAL A 137 0.69 22.27 -27.01
N ASN A 138 1.98 22.40 -26.69
CA ASN A 138 2.50 23.56 -25.96
C ASN A 138 3.90 23.97 -26.45
N CYS A 139 3.97 25.10 -27.15
CA CYS A 139 5.19 25.66 -27.73
C CYS A 139 5.85 26.74 -26.85
N SER A 140 5.69 26.65 -25.53
CA SER A 140 6.24 27.64 -24.60
C SER A 140 7.77 27.72 -24.68
N ARG A 141 8.31 28.94 -24.56
CA ARG A 141 9.74 29.22 -24.57
C ARG A 141 10.44 29.02 -23.23
N GLY A 142 9.67 28.73 -22.19
CA GLY A 142 10.17 28.48 -20.84
C GLY A 142 9.04 28.17 -19.89
N GLU A 143 9.17 27.11 -19.11
CA GLU A 143 8.14 26.57 -18.23
C GLU A 143 8.76 26.07 -16.92
N GLY A 144 8.19 26.47 -15.77
CA GLY A 144 8.64 25.98 -14.47
C GLY A 144 8.12 24.58 -14.13
N TYR A 145 6.85 24.32 -14.49
CA TYR A 145 6.18 23.05 -14.21
C TYR A 145 5.28 22.63 -15.37
N SER A 146 4.29 23.46 -15.73
CA SER A 146 3.25 23.23 -16.76
C SER A 146 2.15 22.25 -16.35
N ILE A 147 0.97 22.82 -16.06
CA ILE A 147 -0.22 22.08 -15.61
C ILE A 147 -0.96 21.43 -16.79
N GLY A 148 -1.27 22.19 -17.86
CA GLY A 148 -2.05 21.69 -19.01
C GLY A 148 -1.53 20.40 -19.64
N PRO A 149 -0.22 20.24 -19.92
CA PRO A 149 0.33 18.97 -20.40
C PRO A 149 0.09 17.79 -19.44
N ARG A 150 0.16 18.01 -18.11
CA ARG A 150 -0.10 16.95 -17.12
C ARG A 150 -1.58 16.59 -17.04
N GLU A 151 -2.48 17.56 -17.16
CA GLU A 151 -3.93 17.33 -17.29
C GLU A 151 -4.25 16.52 -18.56
N ALA A 152 -3.62 16.85 -19.68
CA ALA A 152 -3.76 16.12 -20.94
C ALA A 152 -3.24 14.67 -20.84
N LEU A 153 -2.11 14.43 -20.17
CA LEU A 153 -1.64 13.07 -19.88
C LEU A 153 -2.60 12.30 -18.97
N ALA A 154 -3.25 12.97 -18.01
CA ALA A 154 -4.26 12.34 -17.15
C ALA A 154 -5.46 11.82 -17.98
N LEU A 155 -5.84 12.55 -19.04
CA LEU A 155 -6.84 12.12 -20.03
C LEU A 155 -6.28 11.16 -21.10
N GLY A 156 -4.99 10.81 -21.03
CA GLY A 156 -4.33 9.86 -21.93
C GLY A 156 -3.92 10.44 -23.29
N LYS A 157 -3.93 11.76 -23.46
CA LYS A 157 -3.67 12.44 -24.72
C LYS A 157 -2.20 12.38 -25.13
N VAL A 158 -1.96 12.41 -26.44
CA VAL A 158 -0.62 12.57 -27.01
C VAL A 158 -0.19 14.01 -26.78
N LEU A 159 1.10 14.25 -26.55
CA LEU A 159 1.64 15.59 -26.36
C LEU A 159 2.61 15.95 -27.48
N ALA A 160 2.60 17.21 -27.92
CA ALA A 160 3.69 17.83 -28.66
C ALA A 160 4.14 19.08 -27.89
N ILE A 161 5.31 19.02 -27.24
CA ILE A 161 5.74 20.04 -26.28
C ILE A 161 7.20 20.43 -26.49
N THR A 162 7.52 21.71 -26.28
CA THR A 162 8.90 22.19 -26.30
C THR A 162 9.76 21.57 -25.21
N ALA A 163 10.99 21.18 -25.56
CA ALA A 163 11.97 20.61 -24.64
C ALA A 163 12.59 21.69 -23.72
N VAL A 164 11.76 22.29 -22.86
CA VAL A 164 12.15 23.36 -21.94
C VAL A 164 11.68 23.10 -20.52
N GLY A 165 12.53 23.40 -19.54
CA GLY A 165 12.18 23.41 -18.13
C GLY A 165 11.37 22.20 -17.65
N GLY A 166 10.20 22.45 -17.04
CA GLY A 166 9.32 21.42 -16.48
C GLY A 166 8.67 20.47 -17.50
N HIS A 167 8.72 20.77 -18.81
CA HIS A 167 8.30 19.82 -19.84
C HIS A 167 9.26 18.62 -19.95
N ASN A 168 10.54 18.81 -19.61
CA ASN A 168 11.55 17.74 -19.70
C ASN A 168 11.25 16.56 -18.77
N ASP A 169 10.40 16.74 -17.75
CA ASP A 169 9.92 15.65 -16.90
C ASP A 169 8.99 14.69 -17.66
N LEU A 170 8.45 15.10 -18.82
CA LEU A 170 7.42 14.37 -19.57
C LEU A 170 7.95 13.70 -20.85
N ILE A 171 9.01 14.23 -21.45
CA ILE A 171 9.45 13.90 -22.83
C ILE A 171 9.90 12.46 -23.07
N SER A 172 10.25 11.71 -22.02
CA SER A 172 10.63 10.29 -22.15
C SER A 172 9.44 9.35 -22.25
N THR A 173 8.22 9.88 -22.22
CA THR A 173 6.98 9.09 -22.19
C THR A 173 6.51 8.76 -23.61
N PRO A 174 6.13 7.50 -23.90
CA PRO A 174 5.54 7.14 -25.19
C PRO A 174 4.31 8.00 -25.54
N GLY A 175 4.32 8.59 -26.74
CA GLY A 175 3.31 9.54 -27.19
C GLY A 175 3.52 10.98 -26.68
N VAL A 176 4.74 11.32 -26.25
CA VAL A 176 5.17 12.71 -26.01
C VAL A 176 6.27 13.06 -27.00
N PHE A 177 5.95 13.96 -27.92
CA PHE A 177 6.84 14.45 -28.97
C PHE A 177 7.52 15.73 -28.49
N ALA A 178 8.83 15.64 -28.27
CA ALA A 178 9.64 16.78 -27.85
C ALA A 178 9.98 17.67 -29.06
N ILE A 179 9.67 18.96 -28.95
CA ILE A 179 10.04 19.97 -29.93
C ILE A 179 11.37 20.60 -29.46
N PRO A 180 12.48 20.45 -30.19
CA PRO A 180 13.72 21.12 -29.87
C PRO A 180 13.53 22.63 -29.68
N ALA A 181 14.09 23.18 -28.61
CA ALA A 181 14.04 24.60 -28.29
C ALA A 181 15.47 25.14 -28.16
N THR A 182 16.07 25.51 -29.28
CA THR A 182 17.51 25.85 -29.38
C THR A 182 17.76 27.35 -29.54
N VAL A 183 16.73 28.13 -29.90
CA VAL A 183 16.86 29.57 -30.17
C VAL A 183 16.80 30.36 -28.87
N ALA A 184 17.96 30.72 -28.33
CA ALA A 184 18.04 31.49 -27.09
C ALA A 184 17.52 32.93 -27.27
N MET A 185 16.64 33.37 -26.38
CA MET A 185 16.07 34.71 -26.34
C MET A 185 16.18 35.33 -24.94
N PRO A 186 16.32 36.66 -24.82
CA PRO A 186 16.20 37.33 -23.54
C PRO A 186 14.79 37.15 -22.98
N ALA A 187 14.68 36.72 -21.72
CA ALA A 187 13.39 36.60 -21.06
C ALA A 187 12.90 38.01 -20.67
N ARG A 188 11.80 38.45 -21.28
CA ARG A 188 11.14 39.73 -20.98
C ARG A 188 9.85 39.47 -20.22
N TYR A 189 9.63 40.26 -19.17
CA TYR A 189 8.46 40.21 -18.30
C TYR A 189 7.71 41.54 -18.36
N PRO A 190 6.76 41.72 -19.31
CA PRO A 190 5.95 42.93 -19.41
C PRO A 190 5.22 43.30 -18.12
N GLU A 191 4.93 42.31 -17.28
CA GLU A 191 4.20 42.42 -16.02
C GLU A 191 5.06 42.99 -14.88
N ILE A 192 6.38 43.04 -15.07
CA ILE A 192 7.34 43.56 -14.09
C ILE A 192 8.12 44.71 -14.76
N ASP A 193 7.40 45.76 -15.17
CA ASP A 193 7.97 46.95 -15.82
C ASP A 193 8.88 46.63 -17.03
N ASN A 194 8.49 45.62 -17.83
CA ASN A 194 9.28 45.10 -18.94
C ASN A 194 10.69 44.60 -18.56
N LEU A 195 10.89 44.17 -17.32
CA LEU A 195 12.15 43.63 -16.83
C LEU A 195 12.67 42.54 -17.78
N VAL A 196 13.96 42.65 -18.13
CA VAL A 196 14.67 41.65 -18.93
C VAL A 196 15.67 40.95 -18.03
N VAL A 197 15.36 39.72 -17.63
CA VAL A 197 16.20 38.93 -16.72
C VAL A 197 16.11 37.44 -17.05
N GLY A 198 17.26 36.80 -17.26
CA GLY A 198 17.31 35.38 -17.62
C GLY A 198 17.10 35.11 -19.12
N ARG A 199 16.90 33.84 -19.45
CA ARG A 199 16.86 33.33 -20.83
C ARG A 199 15.63 32.44 -21.06
N GLN A 200 15.08 32.53 -22.25
CA GLN A 200 14.06 31.64 -22.80
C GLN A 200 14.61 30.98 -24.06
N PHE A 201 13.98 29.90 -24.51
CA PHE A 201 14.40 29.16 -25.69
C PHE A 201 13.20 28.89 -26.59
N ALA A 202 13.20 29.45 -27.80
CA ALA A 202 12.17 29.21 -28.79
C ALA A 202 12.51 27.98 -29.64
N ALA A 203 11.46 27.31 -30.10
CA ALA A 203 11.55 26.28 -31.13
C ALA A 203 11.57 26.90 -32.53
N ASP A 204 12.21 26.20 -33.47
CA ASP A 204 12.12 26.51 -34.88
C ASP A 204 10.74 26.08 -35.44
N ILE A 205 10.27 26.74 -36.50
CA ILE A 205 8.98 26.46 -37.11
C ILE A 205 8.95 25.07 -37.77
N ASP A 206 10.06 24.65 -38.40
CA ASP A 206 10.14 23.34 -39.04
C ASP A 206 10.20 22.21 -37.99
N ASP A 207 10.84 22.45 -36.84
CA ASP A 207 10.85 21.52 -35.70
C ASP A 207 9.44 21.33 -35.10
N ILE A 208 8.68 22.43 -34.97
CA ILE A 208 7.27 22.36 -34.56
C ILE A 208 6.47 21.53 -35.57
N GLY A 209 6.61 21.80 -36.87
CA GLY A 209 5.91 21.08 -37.92
C GLY A 209 6.22 19.58 -37.93
N THR A 210 7.48 19.21 -37.72
CA THR A 210 7.93 17.81 -37.62
C THR A 210 7.25 17.10 -36.46
N ALA A 211 7.33 17.66 -35.24
CA ALA A 211 6.73 17.04 -34.06
C ALA A 211 5.19 16.92 -34.16
N LEU A 212 4.52 17.88 -34.79
CA LEU A 212 3.08 17.81 -35.04
C LEU A 212 2.74 16.69 -36.03
N THR A 213 3.56 16.51 -37.07
CA THR A 213 3.40 15.43 -38.05
C THR A 213 3.62 14.06 -37.40
N ASP A 214 4.68 13.91 -36.61
CA ASP A 214 4.95 12.66 -35.86
C ASP A 214 3.80 12.32 -34.90
N ALA A 215 3.27 13.33 -34.20
CA ALA A 215 2.12 13.14 -33.32
C ALA A 215 0.85 12.73 -34.09
N PHE A 216 0.60 13.34 -35.27
CA PHE A 216 -0.49 12.95 -36.16
C PHE A 216 -0.37 11.47 -36.59
N GLU A 217 0.81 11.05 -37.05
CA GLU A 217 1.05 9.67 -37.48
C GLU A 217 0.91 8.67 -36.33
N TYR A 218 1.38 9.03 -35.14
CA TYR A 218 1.27 8.21 -33.95
C TYR A 218 -0.17 7.97 -33.50
N VAL A 219 -1.03 8.99 -33.58
CA VAL A 219 -2.46 8.82 -33.32
C VAL A 219 -3.11 8.03 -34.45
N SER A 220 -2.83 8.36 -35.70
CA SER A 220 -3.45 7.76 -36.89
C SER A 220 -3.14 6.25 -37.02
N SER A 221 -1.97 5.81 -36.56
CA SER A 221 -1.57 4.40 -36.54
C SER A 221 -2.31 3.55 -35.48
N GLY A 222 -3.02 4.17 -34.53
CA GLY A 222 -3.68 3.50 -33.41
C GLY A 222 -2.74 3.13 -32.24
N ILE A 223 -1.43 3.33 -32.36
CA ILE A 223 -0.43 3.05 -31.30
C ILE A 223 -0.69 3.88 -30.04
N SER A 224 -1.29 5.07 -30.18
CA SER A 224 -1.70 5.89 -29.03
C SER A 224 -2.59 5.14 -28.03
N ALA A 225 -3.51 4.30 -28.51
CA ALA A 225 -4.42 3.54 -27.64
C ALA A 225 -3.69 2.48 -26.80
N THR A 226 -2.62 1.87 -27.32
CA THR A 226 -1.88 0.81 -26.60
C THR A 226 -0.98 1.39 -25.50
N THR A 227 -0.57 2.65 -25.65
CA THR A 227 0.38 3.33 -24.75
C THR A 227 -0.29 4.29 -23.74
N VAL A 228 -1.62 4.38 -23.76
CA VAL A 228 -2.40 5.29 -22.91
C VAL A 228 -2.16 5.08 -21.42
N HIS A 229 -1.99 3.83 -20.99
CA HIS A 229 -1.77 3.49 -19.59
C HIS A 229 -0.47 4.09 -19.05
N VAL A 230 0.59 4.15 -19.86
CA VAL A 230 1.89 4.74 -19.48
C VAL A 230 1.77 6.24 -19.24
N ARG A 231 1.08 6.96 -20.14
CA ARG A 231 0.83 8.40 -20.01
C ARG A 231 0.02 8.74 -18.76
N ARG A 232 -1.05 7.96 -18.51
CA ARG A 232 -1.91 8.14 -17.33
C ARG A 232 -1.18 7.79 -16.04
N GLN A 233 -0.33 6.77 -16.04
CA GLN A 233 0.49 6.40 -14.88
C GLN A 233 1.48 7.52 -14.54
N LEU A 234 2.14 8.12 -15.54
CA LEU A 234 2.99 9.29 -15.31
C LEU A 234 2.19 10.46 -14.74
N ALA A 235 1.01 10.77 -15.32
CA ALA A 235 0.17 11.85 -14.81
C ALA A 235 -0.24 11.60 -13.35
N ALA A 236 -0.59 10.36 -13.00
CA ALA A 236 -0.99 10.00 -11.66
C ALA A 236 0.08 10.32 -10.61
N GLU A 237 1.38 10.26 -10.95
CA GLU A 237 2.45 10.65 -10.02
C GLU A 237 2.37 12.11 -9.56
N PHE A 238 1.64 12.96 -10.26
CA PHE A 238 1.43 14.38 -9.90
C PHE A 238 0.09 14.63 -9.19
N SER A 239 -0.70 13.58 -8.91
CA SER A 239 -1.97 13.73 -8.21
C SER A 239 -1.78 13.94 -6.70
N PHE A 240 -2.76 14.53 -6.03
CA PHE A 240 -2.72 14.68 -4.56
C PHE A 240 -2.51 13.34 -3.86
N THR A 241 -3.19 12.29 -4.30
CA THR A 241 -3.11 10.96 -3.69
C THR A 241 -1.71 10.36 -3.74
N ASN A 242 -0.97 10.54 -4.84
CA ASN A 242 0.38 9.99 -4.97
C ASN A 242 1.46 10.90 -4.36
N LEU A 243 1.24 12.22 -4.30
CA LEU A 243 2.18 13.15 -3.67
C LEU A 243 1.98 13.30 -2.16
N GLU A 244 0.84 12.90 -1.61
CA GLU A 244 0.54 13.02 -0.18
C GLU A 244 1.68 12.54 0.71
N LEU A 245 2.23 11.36 0.43
CA LEU A 245 3.33 10.80 1.21
C LEU A 245 4.61 11.65 1.11
N ASN A 246 4.92 12.19 -0.08
CA ASN A 246 6.06 13.08 -0.27
C ASN A 246 5.92 14.39 0.52
N TYR A 247 4.70 14.95 0.57
CA TYR A 247 4.41 16.13 1.39
C TYR A 247 4.41 15.81 2.89
N GLY A 248 3.87 14.65 3.27
CA GLY A 248 3.86 14.18 4.67
C GLY A 248 5.27 13.99 5.23
N GLU A 249 6.25 13.61 4.41
CA GLU A 249 7.66 13.47 4.80
C GLU A 249 8.35 14.79 5.15
N LEU A 250 7.76 15.94 4.81
CA LEU A 250 8.20 17.25 5.30
C LEU A 250 7.86 17.47 6.78
N ILE A 251 6.96 16.65 7.32
CA ILE A 251 6.43 16.75 8.68
C ILE A 251 6.89 15.55 9.53
N ASP A 252 6.68 14.33 9.02
CA ASP A 252 7.15 13.07 9.62
C ASP A 252 8.05 12.32 8.63
N THR A 253 9.35 12.40 8.90
CA THR A 253 10.44 11.85 8.08
C THR A 253 10.41 10.33 7.99
N LYS A 254 9.61 9.67 8.84
CA LYS A 254 9.50 8.22 8.93
C LYS A 254 8.12 7.73 8.49
N LEU A 255 7.27 8.56 7.88
CA LEU A 255 5.93 8.17 7.45
C LEU A 255 5.91 6.93 6.52
N ARG A 256 6.92 6.78 5.66
CA ARG A 256 7.10 5.59 4.79
C ARG A 256 7.25 4.28 5.54
N SER A 257 7.76 4.29 6.77
CA SER A 257 7.95 3.06 7.55
C SER A 257 6.62 2.37 7.88
N PHE A 258 5.51 3.11 7.93
CA PHE A 258 4.16 2.56 8.12
C PHE A 258 3.49 2.13 6.80
N ARG A 259 3.82 2.79 5.69
CA ARG A 259 3.27 2.48 4.36
C ARG A 259 4.40 2.22 3.36
N PRO A 260 5.23 1.18 3.54
CA PRO A 260 6.45 0.99 2.74
C PRO A 260 6.13 0.65 1.28
N ARG A 261 4.93 0.17 0.99
CA ARG A 261 4.45 -0.09 -0.38
C ARG A 261 3.80 1.11 -1.06
N GLN A 262 3.55 2.22 -0.37
CA GLN A 262 3.03 3.42 -0.99
C GLN A 262 4.16 4.14 -1.73
N CYS A 263 4.07 4.19 -3.06
CA CYS A 263 5.00 4.93 -3.87
C CYS A 263 4.65 6.42 -3.87
N GLY A 264 5.66 7.28 -3.79
CA GLY A 264 5.53 8.70 -4.09
C GLY A 264 5.81 8.98 -5.57
N SER A 265 5.79 10.26 -5.94
CA SER A 265 6.28 10.70 -7.24
C SER A 265 7.78 10.45 -7.39
N ARG A 266 8.21 9.86 -8.52
CA ARG A 266 9.64 9.64 -8.79
C ARG A 266 10.42 10.95 -8.98
N PHE A 267 9.71 12.04 -9.22
CA PHE A 267 10.27 13.38 -9.41
C PHE A 267 10.55 14.08 -8.08
N THR A 268 10.11 13.52 -6.94
CA THR A 268 10.44 14.08 -5.62
C THR A 268 11.88 13.75 -5.25
N ARG A 269 12.61 14.79 -4.84
CA ARG A 269 13.95 14.71 -4.26
C ARG A 269 14.05 15.66 -3.09
N LEU A 270 13.87 15.16 -1.88
CA LEU A 270 14.03 15.96 -0.67
C LEU A 270 15.53 16.16 -0.35
N PRO A 271 15.94 17.31 0.24
CA PRO A 271 17.30 17.53 0.70
C PRO A 271 17.75 16.48 1.74
N ALA A 272 19.02 16.11 1.73
CA ALA A 272 19.55 15.06 2.62
C ALA A 272 19.54 15.49 4.10
N GLU A 273 19.63 16.79 4.35
CA GLU A 273 19.63 17.40 5.67
C GLU A 273 18.21 17.60 6.23
N LEU A 274 17.17 17.45 5.39
CA LEU A 274 15.78 17.67 5.77
C LEU A 274 15.36 16.81 6.96
N PRO A 275 15.65 15.50 7.03
CA PRO A 275 15.22 14.68 8.14
C PRO A 275 15.72 15.17 9.51
N ALA A 276 17.01 15.51 9.60
CA ALA A 276 17.62 15.98 10.84
C ALA A 276 17.04 17.34 11.29
N THR A 277 16.78 18.25 10.35
CA THR A 277 16.15 19.54 10.65
C THR A 277 14.70 19.39 11.08
N VAL A 278 13.92 18.56 10.40
CA VAL A 278 12.51 18.30 10.75
C VAL A 278 12.42 17.66 12.14
N GLU A 279 13.24 16.65 12.45
CA GLU A 279 13.26 16.01 13.76
C GLU A 279 13.72 16.98 14.87
N ARG A 280 14.64 17.91 14.58
CA ARG A 280 15.03 18.96 15.54
C ARG A 280 13.90 19.96 15.83
N LEU A 281 13.13 20.35 14.81
CA LEU A 281 12.08 21.36 14.94
C LEU A 281 10.76 20.79 15.46
N LEU A 282 10.38 19.61 14.98
CA LEU A 282 9.10 18.97 15.28
C LEU A 282 9.21 17.84 16.30
N GLY A 283 10.42 17.46 16.70
CA GLY A 283 10.68 16.32 17.58
C GLY A 283 10.60 14.98 16.83
N HIS A 284 11.06 13.92 17.48
CA HIS A 284 10.93 12.55 16.98
C HIS A 284 9.44 12.23 16.71
N ARG A 285 9.12 11.72 15.51
CA ARG A 285 7.72 11.46 15.07
C ARG A 285 6.79 12.66 15.20
N SER A 286 7.32 13.85 14.94
CA SER A 286 6.58 15.11 14.98
C SER A 286 5.88 15.31 16.33
N ALA A 287 6.54 14.96 17.43
CA ALA A 287 6.00 14.99 18.79
C ALA A 287 5.48 16.37 19.23
N SER A 288 5.99 17.47 18.65
CA SER A 288 5.51 18.82 18.96
C SER A 288 4.15 19.16 18.35
N LEU A 289 3.65 18.37 17.39
CA LEU A 289 2.36 18.61 16.74
C LEU A 289 1.22 17.95 17.53
N PRO A 290 0.08 18.65 17.72
CA PRO A 290 -1.03 18.19 18.57
C PRO A 290 -1.97 17.17 17.90
N SER A 291 -1.69 16.72 16.68
CA SER A 291 -2.59 15.86 15.91
C SER A 291 -2.60 14.42 16.42
N ILE A 292 -3.79 13.83 16.57
CA ILE A 292 -3.93 12.38 16.70
C ILE A 292 -3.52 11.74 15.37
N ASP A 293 -2.49 10.91 15.41
CA ASP A 293 -1.87 10.33 14.23
C ASP A 293 -1.67 8.81 14.32
N ARG A 294 -2.07 8.16 15.42
CA ARG A 294 -1.88 6.72 15.58
C ARG A 294 -3.05 6.03 16.24
N THR A 295 -3.24 4.77 15.88
CA THR A 295 -4.14 3.85 16.57
C THR A 295 -3.34 2.98 17.52
N VAL A 296 -3.73 2.93 18.79
CA VAL A 296 -3.12 2.08 19.81
C VAL A 296 -4.04 0.89 20.07
N VAL A 297 -3.68 -0.27 19.53
CA VAL A 297 -4.46 -1.51 19.68
C VAL A 297 -4.08 -2.16 21.01
N GLN A 298 -4.96 -1.96 21.98
CA GLN A 298 -4.83 -2.53 23.31
C GLN A 298 -5.08 -4.04 23.30
N SER A 299 -4.34 -4.79 24.11
CA SER A 299 -4.68 -6.19 24.37
C SER A 299 -6.04 -6.34 25.05
N HIS A 300 -6.68 -7.50 24.88
CA HIS A 300 -7.88 -7.89 25.62
C HIS A 300 -7.67 -9.25 26.26
N ASP A 301 -8.55 -9.64 27.18
CA ASP A 301 -8.51 -10.94 27.82
C ASP A 301 -8.94 -12.03 26.82
N GLY A 302 -7.97 -12.57 26.10
CA GLY A 302 -8.17 -13.53 25.04
C GLY A 302 -6.87 -14.25 24.67
N GLY A 303 -6.99 -15.34 23.91
CA GLY A 303 -5.81 -16.06 23.43
C GLY A 303 -4.91 -15.21 22.54
N PHE A 304 -3.63 -15.58 22.40
CA PHE A 304 -2.61 -14.77 21.73
C PHE A 304 -3.05 -14.35 20.32
N PHE A 305 -3.50 -15.30 19.50
CA PHE A 305 -3.95 -15.01 18.14
C PHE A 305 -5.28 -14.23 18.06
N SER A 306 -6.06 -14.17 19.14
CA SER A 306 -7.20 -13.25 19.22
C SER A 306 -6.71 -11.81 19.29
N VAL A 307 -5.73 -11.54 20.16
CA VAL A 307 -5.07 -10.22 20.29
C VAL A 307 -4.29 -9.86 19.03
N PHE A 308 -3.52 -10.81 18.49
CA PHE A 308 -2.72 -10.62 17.28
C PHE A 308 -3.59 -10.34 16.04
N ASN A 309 -4.66 -11.11 15.81
CA ASN A 309 -5.55 -10.89 14.67
C ASN A 309 -6.29 -9.54 14.76
N ALA A 310 -6.66 -9.10 15.97
CA ALA A 310 -7.23 -7.78 16.18
C ALA A 310 -6.23 -6.67 15.78
N PHE A 311 -4.97 -6.77 16.24
CA PHE A 311 -3.89 -5.87 15.82
C PHE A 311 -3.68 -5.89 14.30
N MET A 312 -3.57 -7.07 13.70
CA MET A 312 -3.37 -7.22 12.25
C MET A 312 -4.52 -6.60 11.44
N SER A 313 -5.77 -6.76 11.90
CA SER A 313 -6.93 -6.15 11.24
C SER A 313 -6.83 -4.63 11.22
N HIS A 314 -6.54 -4.00 12.37
CA HIS A 314 -6.34 -2.55 12.43
C HIS A 314 -5.14 -2.10 11.59
N LEU A 315 -4.01 -2.80 11.68
CA LEU A 315 -2.81 -2.51 10.89
C LEU A 315 -3.11 -2.48 9.38
N VAL A 316 -3.83 -3.49 8.89
CA VAL A 316 -4.18 -3.61 7.47
C VAL A 316 -5.12 -2.51 7.00
N TRP A 317 -6.11 -2.14 7.81
CA TRP A 317 -7.15 -1.19 7.42
C TRP A 317 -6.74 0.27 7.64
N ASP A 318 -6.03 0.58 8.72
CA ASP A 318 -5.61 1.95 9.05
C ASP A 318 -4.48 2.46 8.14
N GLN A 319 -3.74 1.58 7.45
CA GLN A 319 -2.84 2.00 6.37
C GLN A 319 -3.57 2.75 5.24
N ARG A 320 -4.91 2.65 5.16
CA ARG A 320 -5.75 3.38 4.21
C ARG A 320 -6.29 4.71 4.75
N ASP A 321 -6.25 4.93 6.07
CA ASP A 321 -6.62 6.24 6.65
C ASP A 321 -5.40 7.16 6.57
N LYS A 322 -5.50 8.14 5.68
CA LYS A 322 -4.47 9.16 5.41
C LYS A 322 -3.96 9.84 6.68
N ARG A 323 -4.81 9.99 7.70
CA ARG A 323 -4.49 10.64 8.99
C ARG A 323 -3.81 9.71 9.98
N CYS A 324 -3.82 8.40 9.74
CA CYS A 324 -3.15 7.42 10.59
C CYS A 324 -1.75 7.16 10.04
N HIS A 325 -0.73 7.49 10.81
CA HIS A 325 0.67 7.35 10.49
C HIS A 325 1.27 6.09 11.12
N MET A 326 0.64 5.51 12.14
CA MET A 326 1.14 4.34 12.85
C MET A 326 -0.01 3.54 13.48
N VAL A 327 0.11 2.21 13.48
CA VAL A 327 -0.70 1.32 14.35
C VAL A 327 0.24 0.61 15.32
N LEU A 328 0.01 0.79 16.61
CA LEU A 328 0.88 0.29 17.68
C LEU A 328 0.14 -0.68 18.60
N PRO A 329 0.76 -1.82 18.98
CA PRO A 329 0.23 -2.73 19.99
C PRO A 329 0.56 -2.23 21.41
N ASP A 330 -0.44 -2.07 22.28
CA ASP A 330 -0.24 -1.91 23.72
C ASP A 330 -0.61 -3.20 24.44
N TRP A 331 0.38 -4.09 24.58
CA TRP A 331 0.23 -5.39 25.23
C TRP A 331 0.98 -5.45 26.57
N ASN A 332 1.12 -4.30 27.23
CA ASN A 332 1.70 -4.22 28.57
C ASN A 332 0.66 -4.66 29.62
N VAL A 333 1.06 -5.58 30.50
CA VAL A 333 0.18 -6.22 31.48
C VAL A 333 -0.28 -5.24 32.56
N ASP A 334 0.59 -4.35 33.04
CA ASP A 334 0.22 -3.35 34.05
C ASP A 334 -0.86 -2.41 33.52
N ARG A 335 -0.72 -1.97 32.27
CA ARG A 335 -1.74 -1.13 31.61
C ARG A 335 -3.03 -1.88 31.35
N MET A 336 -2.97 -3.16 31.04
CA MET A 336 -4.16 -4.01 30.91
C MET A 336 -4.89 -4.18 32.24
N ILE A 337 -4.17 -4.47 33.33
CA ILE A 337 -4.74 -4.57 34.69
C ILE A 337 -5.41 -3.25 35.09
N LYS A 338 -4.71 -2.12 34.89
CA LYS A 338 -5.25 -0.78 35.16
C LYS A 338 -6.53 -0.50 34.36
N ARG A 339 -6.57 -0.89 33.09
CA ARG A 339 -7.73 -0.70 32.20
C ARG A 339 -8.92 -1.58 32.58
N LEU A 340 -8.70 -2.85 32.91
CA LEU A 340 -9.75 -3.81 33.22
C LEU A 340 -10.19 -3.75 34.70
N GLY A 341 -9.41 -3.11 35.57
CA GLY A 341 -9.67 -3.04 37.00
C GLY A 341 -9.47 -4.38 37.73
N THR A 342 -8.81 -5.35 37.10
CA THR A 342 -8.57 -6.69 37.65
C THR A 342 -7.27 -7.28 37.10
N ALA A 343 -6.61 -8.10 37.92
CA ALA A 343 -5.49 -8.96 37.52
C ALA A 343 -5.90 -10.43 37.36
N GLN A 344 -7.20 -10.72 37.47
CA GLN A 344 -7.76 -12.05 37.22
C GLN A 344 -8.22 -12.12 35.77
N PHE A 345 -7.40 -12.74 34.93
CA PHE A 345 -7.70 -12.96 33.52
C PHE A 345 -8.18 -14.39 33.29
N MET A 346 -9.15 -14.54 32.40
CA MET A 346 -9.66 -15.85 31.98
C MET A 346 -8.76 -16.49 30.93
N SER A 347 -8.17 -15.71 30.02
CA SER A 347 -7.44 -16.20 28.84
C SER A 347 -6.01 -15.68 28.72
N PHE A 348 -5.79 -14.41 29.00
CA PHE A 348 -4.49 -13.79 28.74
C PHE A 348 -3.46 -14.24 29.78
N CYS A 349 -2.35 -14.83 29.31
CA CYS A 349 -1.28 -15.35 30.18
C CYS A 349 0.13 -15.15 29.58
N TYR A 350 0.26 -14.19 28.66
CA TYR A 350 1.41 -14.06 27.73
C TYR A 350 2.53 -13.12 28.20
N GLY A 351 2.45 -12.63 29.43
CA GLY A 351 3.45 -11.76 30.04
C GLY A 351 3.09 -11.47 31.50
N ARG A 352 4.02 -10.92 32.27
CA ARG A 352 3.80 -10.56 33.68
C ARG A 352 3.77 -9.05 33.90
N PRO A 353 3.18 -8.59 35.01
CA PRO A 353 3.37 -7.23 35.50
C PRO A 353 4.85 -6.85 35.53
N SER A 354 5.17 -5.59 35.21
CA SER A 354 6.52 -5.03 35.18
C SER A 354 7.49 -5.60 34.14
N GLU A 355 7.04 -6.47 33.22
CA GLU A 355 7.89 -6.96 32.11
C GLU A 355 7.86 -6.07 30.87
N GLY A 356 6.97 -5.06 30.84
CA GLY A 356 6.79 -4.15 29.72
C GLY A 356 5.86 -4.71 28.64
N ASN A 357 5.93 -4.15 27.44
CA ASN A 357 5.10 -4.54 26.30
C ASN A 357 5.48 -5.94 25.76
N VAL A 358 4.51 -6.87 25.75
CA VAL A 358 4.68 -8.24 25.23
C VAL A 358 5.14 -8.26 23.77
N TRP A 359 4.69 -7.32 22.93
CA TRP A 359 5.14 -7.21 21.54
C TRP A 359 6.67 -7.12 21.46
N SER A 360 7.23 -6.19 22.23
CA SER A 360 8.66 -5.87 22.25
C SER A 360 9.52 -7.04 22.76
N LYS A 361 8.94 -8.08 23.35
CA LYS A 361 9.69 -9.29 23.73
C LYS A 361 9.83 -10.29 22.59
N LEU A 362 8.88 -10.32 21.64
CA LEU A 362 8.77 -11.35 20.61
C LEU A 362 9.18 -10.84 19.23
N PHE A 363 8.79 -9.60 18.93
CA PHE A 363 8.96 -8.97 17.63
C PHE A 363 9.91 -7.77 17.72
N GLU A 364 10.46 -7.37 16.58
CA GLU A 364 11.22 -6.13 16.46
C GLU A 364 10.30 -4.91 16.65
N PRO A 365 10.83 -3.78 17.15
CA PRO A 365 10.09 -2.53 17.24
C PRO A 365 9.53 -2.07 15.88
N LEU A 366 8.30 -1.58 15.90
CA LEU A 366 7.64 -1.15 14.68
C LEU A 366 8.22 0.18 14.16
N TYR A 367 8.24 0.32 12.85
CA TYR A 367 8.47 1.59 12.15
C TYR A 367 9.85 2.22 12.36
N GLY A 368 10.80 1.57 13.04
CA GLY A 368 12.07 2.17 13.45
C GLY A 368 12.01 2.92 14.79
N LEU A 369 11.01 2.58 15.62
CA LEU A 369 10.97 2.94 17.04
C LEU A 369 11.97 2.11 17.85
N SER A 370 12.17 2.48 19.11
CA SER A 370 12.87 1.68 20.10
C SER A 370 11.88 0.89 20.98
N ASP A 371 12.41 -0.07 21.75
CA ASP A 371 11.62 -0.77 22.77
C ASP A 371 11.07 0.18 23.83
N ALA A 372 11.81 1.25 24.16
CA ALA A 372 11.37 2.26 25.11
C ALA A 372 10.18 3.05 24.56
N ASP A 373 10.20 3.46 23.28
CA ASP A 373 9.07 4.16 22.66
C ASP A 373 7.81 3.28 22.63
N MET A 374 7.97 1.98 22.35
CA MET A 374 6.87 1.01 22.32
C MET A 374 6.27 0.72 23.70
N ASP A 375 6.95 1.07 24.79
CA ASP A 375 6.48 0.88 26.17
C ASP A 375 6.12 2.17 26.91
N ASP A 376 6.46 3.35 26.35
CA ASP A 376 6.16 4.66 26.92
C ASP A 376 4.66 5.01 26.75
N GLU A 377 3.92 5.02 27.86
CA GLU A 377 2.48 5.36 27.89
C GLU A 377 2.19 6.76 27.32
N SER A 378 3.08 7.74 27.57
CA SER A 378 2.92 9.11 27.07
C SER A 378 3.11 9.15 25.55
N PHE A 379 4.12 8.46 25.01
CA PHE A 379 4.33 8.37 23.56
C PHE A 379 3.17 7.66 22.85
N LEU A 380 2.67 6.56 23.43
CA LEU A 380 1.56 5.80 22.86
C LEU A 380 0.28 6.64 22.80
N TYR A 381 -0.07 7.34 23.88
CA TYR A 381 -1.40 7.94 24.03
C TYR A 381 -1.46 9.46 23.85
N ALA A 382 -0.35 10.21 23.88
CA ALA A 382 -0.39 11.66 23.66
C ALA A 382 -0.94 12.04 22.27
N LYS A 383 -0.65 11.22 21.25
CA LYS A 383 -1.13 11.36 19.86
C LYS A 383 -1.90 10.14 19.39
N GLY A 384 -2.25 9.24 20.32
CA GLY A 384 -2.88 7.97 20.03
C GLY A 384 -4.32 7.90 20.53
N ARG A 385 -5.11 7.08 19.86
CA ARG A 385 -6.44 6.70 20.32
C ARG A 385 -6.60 5.18 20.28
N PRO A 386 -7.39 4.60 21.19
CA PRO A 386 -7.82 3.21 21.03
C PRO A 386 -8.68 3.08 19.76
N PRO A 387 -8.73 1.88 19.15
CA PRO A 387 -9.67 1.61 18.07
C PRO A 387 -11.12 1.77 18.55
N VAL A 388 -12.02 2.16 17.64
CA VAL A 388 -13.47 2.26 17.92
C VAL A 388 -14.04 0.91 18.35
N ALA A 389 -13.59 -0.16 17.70
CA ALA A 389 -13.95 -1.53 18.03
C ALA A 389 -12.70 -2.41 18.09
N VAL A 390 -12.53 -3.15 19.18
CA VAL A 390 -11.36 -4.04 19.41
C VAL A 390 -11.14 -4.98 18.23
N PHE A 391 -12.19 -5.68 17.79
CA PHE A 391 -12.13 -6.67 16.70
C PHE A 391 -12.31 -6.09 15.29
N ASN A 392 -12.33 -4.76 15.14
CA ASN A 392 -12.50 -4.06 13.86
C ASN A 392 -13.71 -4.55 13.01
N HIS A 393 -14.75 -5.07 13.66
CA HIS A 393 -15.86 -5.76 13.00
C HIS A 393 -16.69 -4.85 12.07
N GLU A 394 -16.59 -3.53 12.23
CA GLU A 394 -17.22 -2.56 11.32
C GLU A 394 -16.56 -2.53 9.93
N ARG A 395 -15.24 -2.75 9.87
CA ARG A 395 -14.47 -2.76 8.61
C ARG A 395 -14.19 -4.17 8.11
N GLU A 396 -14.08 -5.14 9.03
CA GLU A 396 -13.78 -6.54 8.75
C GLU A 396 -14.70 -7.48 9.55
N PRO A 397 -16.02 -7.51 9.25
CA PRO A 397 -16.99 -8.27 10.04
C PRO A 397 -16.73 -9.79 10.05
N GLN A 398 -16.07 -10.31 9.02
CA GLN A 398 -15.85 -11.75 8.86
C GLN A 398 -14.57 -12.27 9.56
N LEU A 399 -13.62 -11.40 9.91
CA LEU A 399 -12.39 -11.79 10.62
C LEU A 399 -12.60 -11.80 12.15
N THR A 400 -13.67 -12.46 12.58
CA THR A 400 -13.98 -12.71 13.99
C THR A 400 -14.08 -14.22 14.18
N TYR A 401 -13.84 -14.72 15.40
CA TYR A 401 -13.97 -16.17 15.67
C TYR A 401 -15.37 -16.70 15.32
N VAL A 402 -16.41 -15.86 15.46
CA VAL A 402 -17.81 -16.18 15.14
C VAL A 402 -18.07 -16.31 13.63
N HIS A 403 -17.34 -15.58 12.79
CA HIS A 403 -17.61 -15.50 11.35
C HIS A 403 -16.48 -16.06 10.48
N ALA A 404 -15.38 -16.52 11.08
CA ALA A 404 -14.22 -17.05 10.37
C ALA A 404 -14.58 -18.20 9.41
N TYR A 405 -15.53 -19.07 9.74
CA TYR A 405 -15.97 -20.10 8.78
C TYR A 405 -16.62 -19.53 7.51
N LYS A 406 -17.41 -18.47 7.65
CA LYS A 406 -18.02 -17.76 6.51
C LYS A 406 -16.94 -17.08 5.68
N LEU A 407 -15.91 -16.53 6.34
CA LEU A 407 -14.75 -15.96 5.67
C LEU A 407 -14.05 -17.02 4.82
N TYR A 408 -13.76 -18.20 5.37
CA TYR A 408 -13.02 -19.27 4.69
C TYR A 408 -13.74 -19.76 3.42
N LYS A 409 -15.07 -19.77 3.43
CA LYS A 409 -15.91 -20.15 2.28
C LYS A 409 -16.16 -19.00 1.30
N SER A 410 -15.73 -17.78 1.61
CA SER A 410 -15.99 -16.63 0.77
C SER A 410 -15.09 -16.63 -0.47
N GLY A 411 -15.62 -16.19 -1.61
CA GLY A 411 -14.81 -15.94 -2.82
C GLY A 411 -13.78 -14.81 -2.66
N GLN A 412 -13.82 -14.07 -1.55
CA GLN A 412 -12.88 -12.99 -1.24
C GLN A 412 -11.69 -13.44 -0.38
N PHE A 413 -11.70 -14.67 0.13
CA PHE A 413 -10.73 -15.12 1.12
C PHE A 413 -9.29 -15.07 0.59
N SER A 414 -9.06 -15.47 -0.66
CA SER A 414 -7.74 -15.39 -1.30
C SER A 414 -7.19 -13.96 -1.35
N ARG A 415 -8.06 -12.98 -1.63
CA ARG A 415 -7.71 -11.55 -1.64
C ARG A 415 -7.38 -11.06 -0.23
N ILE A 416 -8.16 -11.48 0.77
CA ILE A 416 -7.93 -11.12 2.18
C ILE A 416 -6.59 -11.70 2.65
N ARG A 417 -6.30 -12.97 2.38
CA ARG A 417 -5.01 -13.60 2.68
C ARG A 417 -3.84 -12.82 2.08
N SER A 418 -3.93 -12.46 0.80
CA SER A 418 -2.91 -11.67 0.10
C SER A 418 -2.74 -10.27 0.69
N GLN A 419 -3.82 -9.61 1.07
CA GLN A 419 -3.81 -8.28 1.67
C GLN A 419 -3.17 -8.28 3.07
N TYR A 420 -3.52 -9.25 3.91
CA TYR A 420 -2.96 -9.38 5.26
C TYR A 420 -1.50 -9.85 5.21
N ASN A 421 -1.14 -10.74 4.28
CA ASN A 421 0.25 -11.17 4.09
C ASN A 421 1.19 -9.99 3.81
N LYS A 422 0.71 -9.05 3.00
CA LYS A 422 1.43 -7.81 2.69
C LYS A 422 1.78 -7.06 3.98
N ALA A 423 0.81 -6.74 4.82
CA ALA A 423 1.08 -6.03 6.07
C ALA A 423 1.94 -6.86 7.05
N PHE A 424 1.69 -8.18 7.12
CA PHE A 424 2.46 -9.09 7.96
C PHE A 424 3.96 -9.06 7.59
N LYS A 425 4.29 -9.23 6.31
CA LYS A 425 5.69 -9.19 5.83
C LYS A 425 6.36 -7.83 6.02
N ASP A 426 5.61 -6.75 5.95
CA ASP A 426 6.17 -5.40 6.08
C ASP A 426 6.50 -5.02 7.53
N HIS A 427 5.77 -5.56 8.50
CA HIS A 427 5.76 -5.03 9.87
C HIS A 427 5.94 -6.07 10.98
N VAL A 428 5.74 -7.35 10.73
CA VAL A 428 5.82 -8.40 11.77
C VAL A 428 7.11 -9.18 11.60
N HIS A 429 8.16 -8.75 12.28
CA HIS A 429 9.48 -9.37 12.20
C HIS A 429 9.85 -9.96 13.56
N LEU A 430 10.20 -11.25 13.59
CA LEU A 430 10.64 -11.90 14.82
C LEU A 430 12.01 -11.38 15.25
N ARG A 431 12.25 -11.32 16.56
CA ARG A 431 13.61 -11.10 17.05
C ARG A 431 14.51 -12.27 16.69
N ALA A 432 15.79 -11.97 16.45
CA ALA A 432 16.79 -12.93 15.99
C ALA A 432 16.83 -14.27 16.76
N PRO A 433 16.70 -14.34 18.10
CA PRO A 433 16.67 -15.63 18.81
C PRO A 433 15.51 -16.54 18.38
N PHE A 434 14.31 -15.98 18.26
CA PHE A 434 13.11 -16.72 17.87
C PHE A 434 13.13 -17.10 16.39
N GLN A 435 13.62 -16.21 15.53
CA GLN A 435 13.81 -16.51 14.11
C GLN A 435 14.79 -17.68 13.91
N ARG A 436 15.91 -17.70 14.64
CA ARG A 436 16.87 -18.82 14.59
C ARG A 436 16.26 -20.13 15.06
N GLU A 437 15.55 -20.12 16.19
CA GLU A 437 14.87 -21.31 16.71
C GLU A 437 13.86 -21.88 15.69
N LEU A 438 13.11 -21.00 15.03
CA LEU A 438 12.18 -21.38 13.96
C LEU A 438 12.90 -21.97 12.74
N ASP A 439 13.97 -21.32 12.28
CA ASP A 439 14.71 -21.75 11.09
C ASP A 439 15.47 -23.07 11.31
N GLU A 440 16.05 -23.26 12.50
CA GLU A 440 16.70 -24.51 12.91
C GLU A 440 15.71 -25.68 12.89
N PHE A 441 14.51 -25.49 13.44
CA PHE A 441 13.49 -26.54 13.41
C PHE A 441 13.00 -26.83 11.97
N ARG A 442 12.79 -25.78 11.17
CA ARG A 442 12.33 -25.89 9.79
C ARG A 442 13.34 -26.56 8.86
N ALA A 443 14.63 -26.57 9.21
CA ALA A 443 15.63 -27.30 8.43
C ALA A 443 15.28 -28.79 8.28
N ASN A 444 14.54 -29.37 9.24
CA ASN A 444 14.05 -30.75 9.18
C ASN A 444 13.02 -31.00 8.06
N PHE A 445 12.42 -29.95 7.49
CA PHE A 445 11.40 -30.04 6.43
C PHE A 445 12.01 -30.08 5.03
N ALA A 446 13.33 -29.83 4.91
CA ALA A 446 13.99 -29.71 3.62
C ALA A 446 13.77 -30.95 2.73
N GLY A 447 13.31 -30.73 1.50
CA GLY A 447 13.07 -31.78 0.51
C GLY A 447 11.80 -32.61 0.73
N LYS A 448 10.95 -32.25 1.71
CA LYS A 448 9.70 -32.96 2.02
C LYS A 448 8.47 -32.14 1.64
N PHE A 449 7.42 -32.83 1.21
CA PHE A 449 6.07 -32.29 1.16
C PHE A 449 5.48 -32.30 2.57
N MET A 450 5.30 -31.12 3.15
CA MET A 450 4.89 -30.95 4.53
C MET A 450 3.39 -30.75 4.64
N ILE A 451 2.74 -31.57 5.46
CA ILE A 451 1.32 -31.45 5.81
C ILE A 451 1.22 -31.00 7.27
N ALA A 452 0.69 -29.81 7.53
CA ALA A 452 0.38 -29.36 8.87
C ALA A 452 -0.97 -29.90 9.34
N ALA A 453 -1.05 -30.37 10.58
CA ALA A 453 -2.29 -30.73 11.25
C ALA A 453 -2.45 -29.88 12.52
N HIS A 454 -3.47 -29.03 12.55
CA HIS A 454 -3.82 -28.23 13.73
C HIS A 454 -5.01 -28.86 14.45
N VAL A 455 -4.72 -29.69 15.46
CA VAL A 455 -5.71 -30.46 16.21
C VAL A 455 -5.94 -29.80 17.57
N LYS A 456 -7.16 -29.29 17.79
CA LYS A 456 -7.56 -28.61 19.04
C LYS A 456 -8.28 -29.53 20.02
N HIS A 457 -8.18 -29.21 21.31
CA HIS A 457 -8.96 -29.84 22.37
C HIS A 457 -10.48 -29.67 22.12
N PRO A 458 -11.31 -30.68 22.45
CA PRO A 458 -12.77 -30.64 22.26
C PRO A 458 -13.52 -29.47 22.91
N SER A 459 -12.91 -28.79 23.88
CA SER A 459 -13.45 -27.59 24.53
C SER A 459 -13.63 -26.40 23.59
N HIS A 460 -13.03 -26.42 22.39
CA HIS A 460 -13.22 -25.42 21.34
C HIS A 460 -14.47 -25.63 20.47
N VAL A 461 -15.40 -26.49 20.88
CA VAL A 461 -16.60 -26.85 20.12
C VAL A 461 -17.51 -25.66 19.78
N ILE A 462 -17.56 -24.63 20.64
CA ILE A 462 -18.40 -23.43 20.45
C ILE A 462 -17.97 -22.63 19.21
N GLU A 463 -16.67 -22.64 18.89
CA GLU A 463 -16.12 -21.93 17.74
C GLU A 463 -16.43 -22.63 16.40
N GLN A 464 -16.93 -23.87 16.44
CA GLN A 464 -17.09 -24.70 15.25
C GLN A 464 -18.49 -24.61 14.61
N PRO A 465 -18.58 -24.72 13.27
CA PRO A 465 -19.86 -24.79 12.58
C PRO A 465 -20.70 -25.94 13.11
N GLY A 466 -21.93 -25.64 13.54
CA GLY A 466 -22.86 -26.64 14.06
C GLY A 466 -22.50 -27.19 15.45
N GLY A 467 -21.51 -26.62 16.15
CA GLY A 467 -21.14 -27.06 17.50
C GLY A 467 -20.61 -28.49 17.53
N LYS A 468 -19.89 -28.92 16.48
CA LYS A 468 -19.22 -30.21 16.39
C LYS A 468 -17.76 -29.98 16.01
N ILE A 469 -16.83 -30.62 16.71
CA ILE A 469 -15.40 -30.56 16.43
C ILE A 469 -14.95 -31.83 15.70
N ALA A 470 -14.02 -31.71 14.76
CA ALA A 470 -13.49 -32.85 14.03
C ALA A 470 -12.78 -33.84 14.97
N HIS A 471 -13.01 -35.14 14.75
CA HIS A 471 -12.34 -36.20 15.49
C HIS A 471 -10.89 -36.34 15.00
N ILE A 472 -10.00 -36.88 15.85
CA ILE A 472 -8.58 -37.12 15.50
C ILE A 472 -8.46 -37.91 14.19
N GLN A 473 -9.34 -38.91 14.01
CA GLN A 473 -9.41 -39.73 12.80
C GLN A 473 -9.63 -38.91 11.52
N SER A 474 -10.45 -37.85 11.56
CA SER A 474 -10.68 -36.99 10.39
C SER A 474 -9.39 -36.34 9.87
N TYR A 475 -8.43 -36.05 10.76
CA TYR A 475 -7.13 -35.51 10.36
C TYR A 475 -6.23 -36.59 9.76
N ILE A 476 -6.24 -37.81 10.32
CA ILE A 476 -5.46 -38.95 9.79
C ILE A 476 -5.94 -39.31 8.38
N ASP A 477 -7.26 -39.45 8.20
CA ASP A 477 -7.87 -39.75 6.91
C ASP A 477 -7.62 -38.62 5.91
N GLY A 478 -7.72 -37.37 6.37
CA GLY A 478 -7.39 -36.20 5.56
C GLY A 478 -5.93 -36.19 5.11
N ILE A 479 -4.97 -36.57 5.96
CA ILE A 479 -3.56 -36.68 5.59
C ILE A 479 -3.38 -37.74 4.49
N ARG A 480 -3.93 -38.95 4.69
CA ARG A 480 -3.88 -40.03 3.69
C ARG A 480 -4.48 -39.60 2.36
N HIS A 481 -5.63 -38.92 2.38
CA HIS A 481 -6.26 -38.37 1.18
C HIS A 481 -5.36 -37.37 0.44
N GLN A 482 -4.66 -36.49 1.17
CA GLN A 482 -3.74 -35.52 0.56
C GLN A 482 -2.51 -36.18 -0.08
N LEU A 483 -2.03 -37.29 0.49
CA LEU A 483 -0.96 -38.10 -0.07
C LEU A 483 -1.40 -38.83 -1.33
N ASP A 484 -2.54 -39.53 -1.26
CA ASP A 484 -3.12 -40.27 -2.39
C ASP A 484 -3.39 -39.34 -3.58
N ALA A 485 -4.00 -38.18 -3.33
CA ALA A 485 -4.31 -37.19 -4.36
C ALA A 485 -3.06 -36.64 -5.09
N ARG A 486 -1.87 -36.80 -4.50
CA ARG A 486 -0.58 -36.34 -5.04
C ARG A 486 0.35 -37.49 -5.42
N GLY A 487 -0.12 -38.73 -5.30
CA GLY A 487 0.66 -39.92 -5.65
C GLY A 487 1.85 -40.19 -4.72
N PHE A 488 1.77 -39.78 -3.46
CA PHE A 488 2.75 -40.19 -2.46
C PHE A 488 2.41 -41.58 -1.90
N GLU A 489 3.39 -42.47 -1.89
CA GLU A 489 3.29 -43.70 -1.09
C GLU A 489 3.46 -43.37 0.40
N GLU A 490 2.67 -44.01 1.28
CA GLU A 490 2.67 -43.73 2.73
C GLU A 490 4.07 -43.92 3.34
N ASP A 491 4.83 -44.93 2.89
CA ASP A 491 6.19 -45.17 3.41
C ASP A 491 7.26 -44.20 2.85
N SER A 492 6.95 -43.45 1.79
CA SER A 492 7.92 -42.57 1.11
C SER A 492 8.56 -41.53 2.04
N PRO A 493 9.89 -41.33 2.00
CA PRO A 493 10.56 -40.29 2.80
C PRO A 493 10.28 -38.86 2.30
N GLY A 494 9.60 -38.72 1.15
CA GLY A 494 9.34 -37.44 0.47
C GLY A 494 8.25 -36.59 1.10
N TRP A 495 7.62 -37.03 2.19
CA TRP A 495 6.58 -36.28 2.90
C TRP A 495 6.71 -36.43 4.42
N ALA A 496 6.12 -35.50 5.15
CA ALA A 496 6.03 -35.55 6.61
C ALA A 496 4.88 -34.67 7.15
N VAL A 497 4.56 -34.85 8.43
CA VAL A 497 3.51 -34.11 9.13
C VAL A 497 4.12 -33.20 10.18
N PHE A 498 3.68 -31.94 10.22
CA PHE A 498 3.89 -31.08 11.39
C PHE A 498 2.59 -31.03 12.21
N LEU A 499 2.66 -31.50 13.46
CA LEU A 499 1.51 -31.59 14.36
C LEU A 499 1.54 -30.46 15.40
N ALA A 500 0.55 -29.56 15.34
CA ALA A 500 0.29 -28.54 16.34
C ALA A 500 -0.96 -28.93 17.14
N THR A 501 -0.77 -29.29 18.42
CA THR A 501 -1.85 -29.74 19.29
C THR A 501 -1.59 -29.39 20.75
N ASP A 502 -2.68 -29.19 21.48
CA ASP A 502 -2.73 -28.91 22.91
C ASP A 502 -2.82 -30.17 23.78
N GLN A 503 -2.83 -31.39 23.21
CA GLN A 503 -2.99 -32.62 23.98
C GLN A 503 -1.86 -33.65 23.72
N ASP A 504 -1.30 -34.23 24.78
CA ASP A 504 -0.29 -35.30 24.64
C ASP A 504 -0.87 -36.57 23.98
N ARG A 505 -2.13 -36.88 24.25
CA ARG A 505 -2.81 -38.06 23.65
C ARG A 505 -2.83 -38.00 22.12
N VAL A 506 -2.95 -36.81 21.53
CA VAL A 506 -2.99 -36.63 20.07
C VAL A 506 -1.62 -36.92 19.46
N ILE A 507 -0.53 -36.52 20.13
CA ILE A 507 0.83 -36.83 19.69
C ILE A 507 1.05 -38.34 19.65
N ASN A 508 0.63 -39.06 20.71
CA ASN A 508 0.80 -40.50 20.80
C ASN A 508 0.05 -41.22 19.66
N VAL A 509 -1.18 -40.79 19.35
CA VAL A 509 -1.95 -41.34 18.23
C VAL A 509 -1.25 -41.08 16.89
N PHE A 510 -0.82 -39.84 16.63
CA PHE A 510 -0.15 -39.51 15.36
C PHE A 510 1.20 -40.23 15.20
N LYS A 511 2.00 -40.33 16.27
CA LYS A 511 3.26 -41.11 16.25
C LYS A 511 2.99 -42.60 16.05
N GLY A 512 1.87 -43.12 16.55
CA GLY A 512 1.43 -44.50 16.28
C GLY A 512 1.09 -44.74 14.81
N GLU A 513 0.45 -43.78 14.15
CA GLU A 513 0.03 -43.90 12.74
C GLU A 513 1.14 -43.59 11.73
N PHE A 514 1.95 -42.56 11.98
CA PHE A 514 2.91 -42.03 10.99
C PHE A 514 4.39 -42.13 11.43
N GLY A 515 4.66 -42.67 12.63
CA GLY A 515 6.01 -42.92 13.14
C GLY A 515 6.90 -41.68 13.14
N ASP A 516 8.12 -41.84 12.64
CA ASP A 516 9.16 -40.80 12.60
C ASP A 516 8.87 -39.66 11.60
N LYS A 517 7.75 -39.73 10.86
CA LYS A 517 7.31 -38.64 9.96
C LYS A 517 6.57 -37.52 10.69
N VAL A 518 6.30 -37.67 11.99
CA VAL A 518 5.61 -36.65 12.81
C VAL A 518 6.63 -35.73 13.47
N PHE A 519 6.64 -34.48 13.02
CA PHE A 519 7.37 -33.38 13.65
C PHE A 519 6.44 -32.59 14.57
N CYS A 520 6.87 -32.37 15.80
CA CYS A 520 6.23 -31.47 16.75
C CYS A 520 7.28 -30.91 17.71
N TYR A 521 7.00 -29.78 18.34
CA TYR A 521 7.86 -29.26 19.39
C TYR A 521 7.63 -29.99 20.71
N GLU A 522 8.68 -30.46 21.38
CA GLU A 522 8.53 -31.22 22.64
C GLU A 522 8.36 -30.31 23.86
N ASP A 523 8.81 -29.06 23.76
CA ASP A 523 8.80 -28.04 24.81
C ASP A 523 7.56 -27.14 24.78
N VAL A 524 6.38 -27.73 24.62
CA VAL A 524 5.08 -27.01 24.58
C VAL A 524 4.19 -27.48 25.72
N ARG A 525 3.53 -26.54 26.42
CA ARG A 525 2.54 -26.92 27.44
C ARG A 525 1.30 -27.54 26.79
N ARG A 526 1.03 -28.79 27.14
CA ARG A 526 -0.14 -29.57 26.70
C ARG A 526 -0.97 -30.06 27.88
N THR A 527 -2.24 -30.36 27.67
CA THR A 527 -3.02 -31.11 28.65
C THR A 527 -2.49 -32.54 28.73
N THR A 528 -2.33 -33.00 29.97
CA THR A 528 -1.94 -34.37 30.29
C THR A 528 -3.14 -35.31 30.18
N GLU A 529 -2.89 -36.61 30.01
CA GLU A 529 -3.96 -37.62 29.97
C GLU A 529 -4.85 -37.61 31.23
N ALA A 530 -4.29 -37.24 32.39
CA ALA A 530 -5.05 -37.11 33.63
C ALA A 530 -5.97 -35.87 33.65
N GLU A 531 -5.54 -34.75 33.05
CA GLU A 531 -6.35 -33.54 32.87
C GLU A 531 -7.48 -33.80 31.86
N ASP A 532 -7.17 -34.48 30.74
CA ASP A 532 -8.14 -34.88 29.72
C ASP A 532 -9.18 -35.89 30.28
N ALA A 533 -8.74 -36.89 31.06
CA ALA A 533 -9.65 -37.85 31.69
C ALA A 533 -10.61 -37.21 32.68
N ARG A 534 -10.20 -36.13 33.35
CA ARG A 534 -11.07 -35.31 34.20
C ARG A 534 -12.11 -34.56 33.37
N TYR A 535 -11.73 -34.02 32.22
CA TYR A 535 -12.67 -33.37 31.31
C TYR A 535 -13.70 -34.37 30.75
N ASP A 536 -13.25 -35.57 30.39
CA ASP A 536 -14.09 -36.64 29.85
C ASP A 536 -15.10 -37.21 30.87
N GLN A 537 -14.98 -36.85 32.16
CA GLN A 537 -15.95 -37.20 33.22
C GLN A 537 -17.04 -36.14 33.43
N LEU A 538 -16.92 -34.94 32.85
CA LEU A 538 -17.88 -33.83 33.01
C LEU A 538 -19.17 -34.04 32.22
N GLY A 539 -20.26 -33.41 32.63
CA GLY A 539 -21.53 -33.40 31.88
C GLY A 539 -21.48 -32.57 30.60
N ALA A 540 -22.42 -32.77 29.67
CA ALA A 540 -22.44 -32.10 28.36
C ALA A 540 -22.64 -30.56 28.42
N GLU A 541 -23.20 -30.02 29.50
CA GLU A 541 -23.28 -28.57 29.74
C GLU A 541 -21.97 -28.02 30.32
N GLU A 542 -21.34 -28.72 31.26
CA GLU A 542 -20.05 -28.33 31.85
C GLU A 542 -18.90 -28.39 30.85
N ARG A 543 -18.92 -29.36 29.91
CA ARG A 543 -17.94 -29.45 28.81
C ARG A 543 -18.02 -28.29 27.82
N ARG A 544 -19.18 -27.63 27.75
CA ARG A 544 -19.41 -26.44 26.91
C ARG A 544 -19.08 -25.13 27.63
N ALA A 545 -18.74 -25.16 28.92
CA ALA A 545 -18.26 -23.98 29.63
C ALA A 545 -16.78 -23.69 29.29
N GLU A 546 -16.41 -22.41 29.20
CA GLU A 546 -15.01 -21.98 29.04
C GLU A 546 -14.20 -22.33 30.29
N GLY A 547 -12.98 -22.87 30.14
CA GLY A 547 -12.07 -23.10 31.28
C GLY A 547 -11.08 -24.25 31.12
N PHE A 548 -11.30 -25.15 30.15
CA PHE A 548 -10.45 -26.34 29.95
C PHE A 548 -9.39 -26.17 28.86
N GLN A 549 -9.39 -25.03 28.16
CA GLN A 549 -8.32 -24.67 27.25
C GLN A 549 -7.02 -24.47 28.03
N VAL A 550 -5.86 -24.91 27.50
CA VAL A 550 -4.54 -24.77 28.16
C VAL A 550 -4.29 -23.33 28.63
N GLN A 551 -4.65 -22.36 27.81
CA GLN A 551 -4.50 -20.94 28.15
C GLN A 551 -5.34 -20.52 29.36
N HIS A 552 -6.54 -21.08 29.56
CA HIS A 552 -7.38 -20.80 30.73
C HIS A 552 -6.80 -21.44 32.00
N LEU A 553 -6.31 -22.68 31.89
CA LEU A 553 -5.65 -23.38 32.99
C LEU A 553 -4.41 -22.63 33.48
N VAL A 554 -3.64 -22.04 32.57
CA VAL A 554 -2.47 -21.22 32.93
C VAL A 554 -2.89 -19.83 33.41
N ALA A 555 -3.85 -19.18 32.74
CA ALA A 555 -4.34 -17.85 33.12
C ALA A 555 -4.89 -17.82 34.57
N ALA A 556 -5.49 -18.92 35.02
CA ALA A 556 -5.99 -19.08 36.38
C ALA A 556 -4.94 -18.90 37.50
N ASN A 557 -3.64 -19.06 37.20
CA ASN A 557 -2.56 -18.76 38.14
C ASN A 557 -1.54 -17.79 37.52
N PRO A 558 -1.51 -16.51 37.96
CA PRO A 558 -0.55 -15.51 37.49
C PRO A 558 0.93 -15.90 37.58
N ASP A 559 1.31 -16.77 38.52
CA ASP A 559 2.70 -17.27 38.63
C ASP A 559 3.13 -18.09 37.41
N ASN A 560 2.15 -18.64 36.67
CA ASN A 560 2.38 -19.43 35.46
C ASN A 560 2.42 -18.57 34.19
N TRP A 561 2.06 -17.30 34.24
CA TRP A 561 2.08 -16.42 33.07
C TRP A 561 3.51 -16.28 32.55
N ASN A 562 3.71 -16.40 31.23
CA ASN A 562 5.04 -16.41 30.66
C ASN A 562 5.01 -16.03 29.18
N ILE A 563 5.96 -15.19 28.77
CA ILE A 563 6.19 -14.85 27.36
C ILE A 563 6.47 -16.09 26.50
N ARG A 564 7.06 -17.14 27.07
CA ARG A 564 7.34 -18.39 26.36
C ARG A 564 6.06 -19.02 25.81
N MET A 565 4.93 -18.93 26.51
CA MET A 565 3.65 -19.44 26.02
C MET A 565 3.18 -18.70 24.76
N ALA A 566 3.42 -17.38 24.68
CA ALA A 566 3.12 -16.63 23.48
C ALA A 566 3.97 -17.13 22.31
N TRP A 567 5.28 -17.31 22.56
CA TRP A 567 6.20 -17.83 21.56
C TRP A 567 5.83 -19.23 21.10
N GLU A 568 5.47 -20.17 21.97
CA GLU A 568 5.07 -21.54 21.60
C GLU A 568 3.96 -21.53 20.54
N VAL A 569 2.90 -20.75 20.74
CA VAL A 569 1.77 -20.69 19.81
C VAL A 569 2.17 -19.96 18.51
N ILE A 570 2.97 -18.89 18.58
CA ILE A 570 3.50 -18.19 17.40
C ILE A 570 4.39 -19.11 16.57
N ARG A 571 5.29 -19.85 17.22
CA ARG A 571 6.23 -20.79 16.63
C ARG A 571 5.47 -21.90 15.90
N ASP A 572 4.43 -22.47 16.50
CA ASP A 572 3.55 -23.44 15.83
C ASP A 572 2.88 -22.83 14.59
N ALA A 573 2.27 -21.65 14.71
CA ALA A 573 1.59 -21.00 13.59
C ALA A 573 2.55 -20.68 12.44
N MET A 574 3.71 -20.09 12.74
CA MET A 574 4.71 -19.78 11.71
C MET A 574 5.28 -21.06 11.11
N THR A 575 5.46 -22.15 11.86
CA THR A 575 5.90 -23.43 11.31
C THR A 575 4.85 -24.04 10.39
N MET A 576 3.57 -24.02 10.79
CA MET A 576 2.46 -24.44 9.93
C MET A 576 2.40 -23.62 8.64
N ALA A 577 2.65 -22.31 8.70
CA ALA A 577 2.66 -21.45 7.51
C ALA A 577 3.75 -21.83 6.50
N HIS A 578 4.78 -22.57 6.91
CA HIS A 578 5.82 -23.08 6.01
C HIS A 578 5.51 -24.47 5.43
N CYS A 579 4.38 -25.07 5.79
CA CYS A 579 3.91 -26.32 5.21
C CYS A 579 3.21 -26.08 3.85
N ASN A 580 3.01 -27.15 3.08
CA ASN A 580 2.32 -27.10 1.79
C ASN A 580 0.80 -27.12 1.96
N VAL A 581 0.32 -27.92 2.90
CA VAL A 581 -1.09 -28.09 3.22
C VAL A 581 -1.29 -27.88 4.72
N LEU A 582 -2.41 -27.29 5.11
CA LEU A 582 -2.85 -27.20 6.49
C LEU A 582 -4.24 -27.84 6.62
N LEU A 583 -4.32 -28.94 7.36
CA LEU A 583 -5.56 -29.50 7.87
C LEU A 583 -5.96 -28.75 9.14
N HIS A 584 -7.16 -28.18 9.14
CA HIS A 584 -7.59 -27.30 10.21
C HIS A 584 -9.09 -27.32 10.48
N ILE A 585 -9.44 -26.78 11.64
CA ILE A 585 -10.79 -26.35 11.99
C ILE A 585 -10.87 -24.82 12.04
N VAL A 586 -12.02 -24.26 12.45
CA VAL A 586 -12.13 -22.82 12.67
C VAL A 586 -11.30 -22.45 13.89
N SER A 587 -10.33 -21.55 13.75
CA SER A 587 -9.52 -21.07 14.87
C SER A 587 -8.79 -19.78 14.51
N ASN A 588 -8.55 -18.92 15.51
CA ASN A 588 -7.69 -17.75 15.36
C ASN A 588 -6.28 -18.10 14.85
N VAL A 589 -5.75 -19.28 15.21
CA VAL A 589 -4.46 -19.77 14.72
C VAL A 589 -4.53 -20.06 13.22
N SER A 590 -5.52 -20.84 12.79
CA SER A 590 -5.71 -21.19 11.37
C SER A 590 -5.97 -19.95 10.51
N THR A 591 -6.73 -18.98 11.03
CA THR A 591 -6.88 -17.66 10.40
C THR A 591 -5.52 -16.98 10.22
N ALA A 592 -4.68 -16.95 11.26
CA ALA A 592 -3.35 -16.34 11.17
C ALA A 592 -2.45 -17.03 10.15
N VAL A 593 -2.36 -18.37 10.20
CA VAL A 593 -1.59 -19.17 9.25
C VAL A 593 -2.03 -18.88 7.81
N SER A 594 -3.34 -18.78 7.57
CA SER A 594 -3.89 -18.55 6.23
C SER A 594 -3.34 -17.29 5.56
N TYR A 595 -3.08 -16.21 6.30
CA TYR A 595 -2.51 -14.99 5.73
C TYR A 595 -1.00 -14.87 5.94
N MET A 596 -0.40 -15.59 6.89
CA MET A 596 1.07 -15.70 7.00
C MET A 596 1.65 -16.35 5.74
N ASN A 597 0.96 -17.34 5.18
CA ASN A 597 1.23 -17.90 3.87
C ASN A 597 -0.04 -17.89 3.00
N PRO A 598 -0.22 -16.93 2.07
CA PRO A 598 -1.40 -16.85 1.23
C PRO A 598 -1.48 -17.99 0.19
N ASP A 599 -0.41 -18.75 0.00
CA ASP A 599 -0.32 -19.85 -0.96
C ASP A 599 -0.52 -21.23 -0.30
N ILE A 600 -0.58 -21.33 1.04
CA ILE A 600 -0.85 -22.61 1.71
C ILE A 600 -2.24 -23.14 1.32
N GLU A 601 -2.32 -24.44 1.05
CA GLU A 601 -3.59 -25.11 0.81
C GLU A 601 -4.30 -25.36 2.15
N LEU A 602 -5.57 -24.99 2.23
CA LEU A 602 -6.37 -25.09 3.45
C LEU A 602 -7.41 -26.20 3.28
N VAL A 603 -7.31 -27.22 4.13
CA VAL A 603 -8.22 -28.37 4.15
C VAL A 603 -9.00 -28.31 5.46
N PHE A 604 -10.30 -28.02 5.35
CA PHE A 604 -11.17 -27.96 6.51
C PHE A 604 -11.58 -29.36 6.96
N CYS A 605 -11.23 -29.75 8.18
CA CYS A 605 -11.65 -31.02 8.76
C CYS A 605 -13.07 -30.88 9.34
N SER A 606 -14.03 -31.59 8.76
CA SER A 606 -15.41 -31.63 9.26
C SER A 606 -15.60 -32.74 10.32
N ALA A 607 -16.59 -32.57 11.19
CA ALA A 607 -17.01 -33.62 12.13
C ALA A 607 -17.91 -34.70 11.48
N GLU A 608 -18.42 -34.47 10.26
CA GLU A 608 -19.45 -35.31 9.62
C GLU A 608 -18.87 -36.38 8.67
N GLU A 609 -17.66 -36.17 8.14
CA GLU A 609 -17.02 -37.12 7.20
C GLU A 609 -16.61 -38.47 7.83
N ALA A 610 -16.50 -38.55 9.16
CA ALA A 610 -16.17 -39.81 9.84
C ALA A 610 -17.38 -40.78 9.98
N GLU A 611 -18.62 -40.29 9.87
CA GLU A 611 -19.82 -41.16 9.91
C GLU A 611 -20.09 -41.82 8.55
N ALA A 612 -19.76 -41.16 7.44
CA ALA A 612 -19.95 -41.70 6.09
C ALA A 612 -18.96 -42.82 5.72
N ALA A 613 -17.81 -42.91 6.41
CA ALA A 613 -16.83 -43.99 6.21
C ALA A 613 -17.10 -45.25 7.06
N ARG A 614 -18.14 -45.23 7.92
CA ARG A 614 -18.56 -46.35 8.78
C ARG A 614 -19.87 -47.03 8.32
N HIS A 615 -20.41 -46.63 7.17
CA HIS A 615 -21.53 -47.28 6.48
C HIS A 615 -21.11 -47.62 5.06
#